data_AF-A0A8A3PIQ5-F1
#
_entry.id   AF-A0A8A3PIQ5-F1
#
_cell.length_a   1.000
_cell.length_b   1.000
_cell.length_c   1.000
_cell.angle_alpha   90.00
_cell.angle_beta   90.00
_cell.angle_gamma   90.00
#
_symmetry.space_group_name_H-M   'P 1'
#
loop_
_entity.id
_entity.type
_entity.pdbx_description
1 polymer ?
#
loop_
_entity_poly.entity_id
_entity_poly.type
_entity_poly.pdbx_seq_one_letter_code
_entity_poly.pdbx_strand_id
1 'polypeptide(L)'
;MPSPTQTQAQAQTPDTLHYLSHPNDTLTSLSLRYQIPIEVLRKKNRITSDHLLLARKTVLIPGEWYKGGQSLSPRPIAGEEEERKKGALRRFMVGCKVFEYDIAVLYLEQANYDLELAMGVYRDDERWEKENPISNKGKGKGKTKFDVGMRRFTGYVS
;
A
#
# COMPACT_ATOMS: atom_id res chain seq x y z
N MET A 1 -44.11 3.07 46.53
CA MET A 1 -43.51 4.09 45.64
C MET A 1 -42.54 3.40 44.70
N PRO A 2 -42.57 3.69 43.39
CA PRO A 2 -41.74 2.98 42.41
C PRO A 2 -40.26 3.35 42.57
N SER A 3 -39.41 2.34 42.45
CA SER A 3 -37.95 2.42 42.57
C SER A 3 -37.32 3.21 41.41
N PRO A 4 -36.26 4.01 41.64
CA PRO A 4 -35.51 4.62 40.56
C PRO A 4 -34.75 3.53 39.78
N THR A 5 -35.07 3.40 38.51
CA THR A 5 -34.33 2.59 37.53
C THR A 5 -32.93 3.17 37.41
N GLN A 6 -31.93 2.52 38.00
CA GLN A 6 -30.52 2.81 37.72
C GLN A 6 -30.23 2.33 36.30
N THR A 7 -30.31 3.24 35.33
CA THR A 7 -29.68 3.06 34.02
C THR A 7 -28.18 3.04 34.26
N GLN A 8 -27.61 1.84 34.39
CA GLN A 8 -26.17 1.62 34.39
C GLN A 8 -25.63 2.07 33.01
N ALA A 9 -25.16 3.30 32.93
CA ALA A 9 -24.30 3.74 31.85
C ALA A 9 -22.98 2.94 31.98
N GLN A 10 -22.93 1.78 31.33
CA GLN A 10 -21.71 1.00 31.20
C GLN A 10 -20.67 1.93 30.57
N ALA A 11 -19.60 2.23 31.32
CA ALA A 11 -18.46 2.97 30.81
C ALA A 11 -17.86 2.16 29.64
N GLN A 12 -18.26 2.48 28.42
CA GLN A 12 -17.79 1.79 27.23
C GLN A 12 -16.33 2.20 27.03
N THR A 13 -15.42 1.27 27.32
CA THR A 13 -14.03 1.41 26.92
C THR A 13 -13.96 1.60 25.41
N PRO A 14 -13.14 2.55 24.91
CA PRO A 14 -13.10 2.86 23.49
C PRO A 14 -12.68 1.63 22.69
N ASP A 15 -13.36 1.39 21.58
CA ASP A 15 -12.99 0.34 20.64
C ASP A 15 -11.65 0.67 19.98
N THR A 16 -10.83 -0.36 19.77
CA THR A 16 -9.53 -0.23 19.10
C THR A 16 -9.67 -0.58 17.62
N LEU A 17 -9.27 0.32 16.73
CA LEU A 17 -9.21 0.02 15.29
C LEU A 17 -7.97 -0.84 14.99
N HIS A 18 -8.17 -1.97 14.32
CA HIS A 18 -7.10 -2.86 13.86
C HIS A 18 -7.06 -2.90 12.33
N TYR A 19 -5.86 -2.74 11.75
CA TYR A 19 -5.63 -2.87 10.32
C TYR A 19 -5.34 -4.31 9.94
N LEU A 20 -6.11 -4.83 8.99
CA LEU A 20 -5.99 -6.22 8.55
C LEU A 20 -4.82 -6.40 7.58
N SER A 21 -3.94 -7.34 7.90
CA SER A 21 -2.97 -7.94 7.01
C SER A 21 -3.53 -9.27 6.50
N HIS A 22 -4.21 -9.27 5.36
CA HIS A 22 -4.78 -10.47 4.74
C HIS A 22 -3.92 -11.75 4.75
N PRO A 23 -2.58 -11.70 4.54
CA PRO A 23 -1.76 -12.92 4.64
C PRO A 23 -1.60 -13.49 6.06
N ASN A 24 -1.80 -12.68 7.11
CA ASN A 24 -1.48 -13.02 8.50
C ASN A 24 -2.68 -12.93 9.46
N ASP A 25 -3.70 -12.17 9.10
CA ASP A 25 -4.86 -11.87 9.93
C ASP A 25 -6.09 -12.63 9.45
N THR A 26 -6.58 -13.49 10.34
CA THR A 26 -7.82 -14.25 10.24
C THR A 26 -8.61 -14.01 11.51
N LEU A 27 -9.92 -14.30 11.53
CA LEU A 27 -10.71 -14.17 12.75
C LEU A 27 -10.10 -14.97 13.92
N THR A 28 -9.55 -16.15 13.63
CA THR A 28 -8.89 -17.00 14.63
C THR A 28 -7.59 -16.39 15.14
N SER A 29 -6.72 -15.87 14.25
CA SER A 29 -5.47 -15.23 14.70
C SER A 29 -5.72 -13.92 15.46
N LEU A 30 -6.75 -13.16 15.07
CA LEU A 30 -7.18 -11.96 15.79
C LEU A 30 -7.77 -12.29 17.17
N SER A 31 -8.60 -13.32 17.24
CA SER A 31 -9.18 -13.82 18.49
C SER A 31 -8.08 -14.21 19.49
N LEU A 32 -7.05 -14.91 19.03
CA LEU A 32 -5.90 -15.29 19.87
C LEU A 32 -5.06 -14.07 20.27
N ARG A 33 -4.76 -13.18 19.32
CA ARG A 33 -3.91 -11.99 19.55
C ARG A 33 -4.53 -11.02 20.55
N TYR A 34 -5.84 -10.83 20.47
CA TYR A 34 -6.57 -9.90 21.32
C TYR A 34 -7.26 -10.57 22.52
N GLN A 35 -7.17 -11.90 22.62
CA GLN A 35 -7.86 -12.71 23.63
C GLN A 35 -9.38 -12.45 23.66
N ILE A 36 -10.00 -12.33 22.49
CA ILE A 36 -11.44 -12.06 22.32
C ILE A 36 -12.10 -13.26 21.65
N PRO A 37 -13.26 -13.74 22.14
CA PRO A 37 -14.00 -14.79 21.44
C PRO A 37 -14.39 -14.38 20.01
N ILE A 38 -14.25 -15.31 19.06
CA ILE A 38 -14.54 -15.08 17.63
C ILE A 38 -15.97 -14.54 17.44
N GLU A 39 -16.94 -15.08 18.18
CA GLU A 39 -18.36 -14.68 18.11
C GLU A 39 -18.57 -13.20 18.45
N VAL A 40 -17.84 -12.68 19.44
CA VAL A 40 -17.89 -11.26 19.84
C VAL A 40 -17.29 -10.39 18.74
N LEU A 41 -16.14 -10.80 18.19
CA LEU A 41 -15.47 -10.10 17.10
C LEU A 41 -16.36 -10.05 15.83
N ARG A 42 -17.02 -11.17 15.50
CA ARG A 42 -17.99 -11.29 14.40
C ARG A 42 -19.18 -10.38 14.58
N LYS A 43 -19.81 -10.42 15.76
CA LYS A 43 -20.97 -9.58 16.09
C LYS A 43 -20.64 -8.10 16.02
N LYS A 44 -19.49 -7.69 16.57
CA LYS A 44 -19.05 -6.28 16.56
C LYS A 44 -18.80 -5.77 15.14
N ASN A 45 -18.16 -6.58 14.30
CA ASN A 45 -17.78 -6.19 12.94
C ASN A 45 -18.81 -6.55 11.86
N ARG A 46 -19.95 -7.15 12.24
CA ARG A 46 -20.96 -7.68 11.31
C ARG A 46 -20.32 -8.59 10.25
N ILE A 47 -19.48 -9.51 10.72
CA ILE A 47 -18.82 -10.51 9.87
C ILE A 47 -19.55 -11.83 10.05
N THR A 48 -20.35 -12.22 9.05
CA THR A 48 -21.08 -13.48 9.03
C THR A 48 -20.25 -14.63 8.44
N SER A 49 -19.21 -14.31 7.66
CA SER A 49 -18.34 -15.30 7.02
C SER A 49 -16.94 -14.75 6.82
N ASP A 50 -15.96 -15.66 6.78
CA ASP A 50 -14.53 -15.32 6.79
C ASP A 50 -14.11 -14.55 5.52
N HIS A 51 -14.77 -14.75 4.39
CA HIS A 51 -14.52 -13.99 3.16
C HIS A 51 -14.85 -12.49 3.30
N LEU A 52 -15.75 -12.12 4.21
CA LEU A 52 -16.06 -10.70 4.48
C LEU A 52 -14.93 -10.00 5.24
N LEU A 53 -14.03 -10.77 5.88
CA LEU A 53 -12.80 -10.22 6.44
C LEU A 53 -11.84 -9.81 5.32
N LEU A 54 -11.73 -10.62 4.26
CA LEU A 54 -10.86 -10.34 3.11
C LEU A 54 -11.29 -9.12 2.28
N ALA A 55 -12.57 -8.76 2.33
CA ALA A 55 -13.08 -7.56 1.67
C ALA A 55 -12.79 -6.27 2.47
N ARG A 56 -12.24 -6.37 3.68
CA ARG A 56 -12.07 -5.26 4.61
C ARG A 56 -10.61 -4.94 4.83
N LYS A 57 -10.31 -3.64 4.98
CA LYS A 57 -8.97 -3.18 5.36
C LYS A 57 -8.78 -3.09 6.88
N THR A 58 -9.87 -3.01 7.62
CA THR A 58 -9.87 -2.75 9.06
C THR A 58 -10.99 -3.48 9.78
N VAL A 59 -10.78 -3.77 11.07
CA VAL A 59 -11.78 -4.29 12.00
C VAL A 59 -11.72 -3.54 13.33
N LEU A 60 -12.85 -3.49 14.01
CA LEU A 60 -13.02 -2.94 15.35
C LEU A 60 -12.83 -4.04 16.38
N ILE A 61 -11.92 -3.80 17.32
CA ILE A 61 -11.66 -4.66 18.47
C ILE A 61 -12.43 -4.07 19.66
N PRO A 62 -13.41 -4.81 20.22
CA PRO A 62 -14.15 -4.35 21.40
C PRO A 62 -13.20 -4.02 22.57
N GLY A 63 -13.24 -2.77 23.02
CA GLY A 63 -12.43 -2.32 24.17
C GLY A 63 -12.85 -2.98 25.48
N GLU A 64 -14.06 -3.56 25.54
CA GLU A 64 -14.59 -4.27 26.70
C GLU A 64 -13.73 -5.50 27.04
N TRP A 65 -13.18 -6.15 26.01
CA TRP A 65 -12.31 -7.31 26.14
C TRP A 65 -10.83 -6.93 26.06
N TYR A 66 -10.51 -5.97 25.19
CA TYR A 66 -9.13 -5.54 25.00
C TYR A 66 -8.82 -4.23 25.72
N LYS A 67 -8.23 -4.34 26.91
CA LYS A 67 -7.81 -3.19 27.74
C LYS A 67 -6.45 -2.61 27.36
N GLY A 68 -5.79 -3.15 26.33
CA GLY A 68 -4.45 -2.69 25.92
C GLY A 68 -4.44 -1.31 25.26
N GLY A 69 -5.59 -0.77 24.86
CA GLY A 69 -5.76 0.61 24.37
C GLY A 69 -5.01 0.97 23.08
N GLN A 70 -4.19 0.07 22.54
CA GLN A 70 -3.38 0.27 21.34
C GLN A 70 -3.60 -0.83 20.31
N SER A 71 -3.57 -0.49 19.02
CA SER A 71 -3.71 -1.51 17.98
C SER A 71 -2.46 -2.40 17.92
N LEU A 72 -2.63 -3.71 18.11
CA LEU A 72 -1.61 -4.74 17.85
C LEU A 72 -1.53 -5.13 16.37
N SER A 73 -2.16 -4.38 15.45
CA SER A 73 -1.99 -4.61 14.02
C SER A 73 -0.58 -4.22 13.61
N PRO A 74 0.05 -4.96 12.67
CA PRO A 74 1.10 -4.34 11.88
C PRO A 74 0.45 -3.08 11.29
N ARG A 75 0.99 -1.89 11.58
CA ARG A 75 0.58 -0.66 10.87
C ARG A 75 0.56 -1.02 9.38
N PRO A 76 -0.39 -0.55 8.57
CA PRO A 76 -0.53 -1.02 7.21
C PRO A 76 0.77 -0.74 6.44
N ILE A 77 1.62 -1.76 6.32
CA ILE A 77 2.91 -1.67 5.62
C ILE A 77 2.62 -1.50 4.12
N ALA A 78 1.50 -2.07 3.65
CA ALA A 78 0.90 -1.81 2.34
C ALA A 78 0.20 -0.43 2.25
N GLY A 79 0.06 0.32 3.33
CA GLY A 79 -0.48 1.69 3.27
C GLY A 79 0.61 2.66 2.85
N GLU A 80 1.66 2.78 3.66
CA GLU A 80 2.69 3.78 3.43
C GLU A 80 3.53 3.47 2.18
N GLU A 81 3.93 2.22 1.98
CA GLU A 81 4.76 1.87 0.83
C GLU A 81 3.96 1.86 -0.47
N GLU A 82 2.75 1.30 -0.48
CA GLU A 82 1.91 1.27 -1.68
C GLU A 82 1.34 2.66 -2.03
N GLU A 83 1.02 3.50 -1.04
CA GLU A 83 0.67 4.91 -1.28
C GLU A 83 1.88 5.72 -1.73
N ARG A 84 3.09 5.41 -1.23
CA ARG A 84 4.33 6.02 -1.74
C ARG A 84 4.55 5.60 -3.20
N LYS A 85 4.37 4.33 -3.54
CA LYS A 85 4.49 3.80 -4.92
C LYS A 85 3.45 4.42 -5.85
N LYS A 86 2.17 4.40 -5.46
CA LYS A 86 1.06 5.01 -6.22
C LYS A 86 1.20 6.53 -6.33
N GLY A 87 1.66 7.17 -5.25
CA GLY A 87 1.94 8.60 -5.22
C GLY A 87 3.11 9.00 -6.10
N ALA A 88 4.21 8.23 -6.05
CA ALA A 88 5.37 8.40 -6.92
C ALA A 88 4.98 8.18 -8.40
N LEU A 89 4.19 7.15 -8.69
CA LEU A 89 3.67 6.88 -10.03
C LEU A 89 2.86 8.05 -10.59
N ARG A 90 1.89 8.55 -9.83
CA ARG A 90 1.11 9.73 -10.25
C ARG A 90 2.00 10.96 -10.47
N ARG A 91 2.92 11.22 -9.54
CA ARG A 91 3.84 12.38 -9.65
C ARG A 91 4.81 12.24 -10.83
N PHE A 92 5.28 11.03 -11.13
CA PHE A 92 6.14 10.75 -12.28
C PHE A 92 5.38 10.96 -13.59
N MET A 93 4.19 10.38 -13.74
CA MET A 93 3.36 10.53 -14.94
C MET A 93 3.04 12.00 -15.24
N VAL A 94 2.70 12.78 -14.20
CA VAL A 94 2.42 14.22 -14.35
C VAL A 94 3.71 15.03 -14.58
N GLY A 95 4.78 14.75 -13.83
CA GLY A 95 6.04 15.51 -13.86
C GLY A 95 6.88 15.30 -15.12
N CYS A 96 6.78 14.11 -15.71
CA CYS A 96 7.45 13.73 -16.96
C CYS A 96 6.52 13.75 -18.18
N LYS A 97 5.21 13.95 -17.98
CA LYS A 97 4.16 13.86 -19.03
C LYS A 97 4.13 12.51 -19.75
N VAL A 98 4.40 11.43 -19.00
CA VAL A 98 4.34 10.05 -19.48
C VAL A 98 2.91 9.53 -19.29
N PHE A 99 2.29 9.08 -20.38
CA PHE A 99 0.92 8.54 -20.34
C PHE A 99 0.92 7.00 -20.26
N GLU A 100 2.03 6.38 -20.61
CA GLU A 100 2.25 4.94 -20.56
C GLU A 100 2.57 4.49 -19.14
N TYR A 101 1.60 3.82 -18.52
CA TYR A 101 1.72 3.25 -17.18
C TYR A 101 2.96 2.35 -17.05
N ASP A 102 3.20 1.46 -18.02
CA ASP A 102 4.29 0.49 -17.98
C ASP A 102 5.68 1.18 -18.00
N ILE A 103 5.80 2.29 -18.73
CA ILE A 103 7.04 3.09 -18.76
C ILE A 103 7.26 3.76 -17.39
N ALA A 104 6.20 4.36 -16.83
CA ALA A 104 6.29 5.00 -15.52
C ALA A 104 6.62 4.01 -14.39
N VAL A 105 6.04 2.81 -14.42
CA VAL A 105 6.36 1.73 -13.48
C VAL A 105 7.81 1.29 -13.65
N LEU A 106 8.28 1.10 -14.88
CA LEU A 106 9.65 0.67 -15.15
C LEU A 106 10.71 1.61 -14.55
N TYR A 107 10.60 2.92 -14.81
CA TYR A 107 11.56 3.90 -14.29
C TYR A 107 11.49 4.00 -12.77
N LEU A 108 10.30 3.87 -12.18
CA LEU A 108 10.16 3.85 -10.73
C LEU A 108 10.70 2.57 -10.12
N GLU A 109 10.48 1.40 -10.72
CA GLU A 109 11.04 0.14 -10.22
C GLU A 109 12.57 0.14 -10.30
N GLN A 110 13.14 0.63 -11.41
CA GLN A 110 14.58 0.79 -11.57
C GLN A 110 15.14 1.73 -10.49
N ALA A 111 14.51 2.86 -10.24
CA ALA A 111 14.91 3.80 -9.19
C ALA A 111 14.50 3.39 -7.76
N ASN A 112 14.04 2.16 -7.54
CA ASN A 112 13.53 1.67 -6.24
C ASN A 112 12.43 2.58 -5.63
N TYR A 113 11.60 3.15 -6.49
CA TYR A 113 10.54 4.12 -6.23
C TYR A 113 11.03 5.44 -5.62
N ASP A 114 12.30 5.81 -5.86
CA ASP A 114 12.79 7.18 -5.71
C ASP A 114 12.31 8.02 -6.90
N LEU A 115 11.41 8.96 -6.61
CA LEU A 115 10.79 9.79 -7.63
C LEU A 115 11.78 10.76 -8.28
N GLU A 116 12.67 11.38 -7.51
CA GLU A 116 13.59 12.39 -8.04
C GLU A 116 14.60 11.73 -8.96
N LEU A 117 15.15 10.60 -8.53
CA LEU A 117 16.05 9.78 -9.34
C LEU A 117 15.34 9.32 -10.61
N ALA A 118 14.14 8.73 -10.52
CA ALA A 118 13.39 8.28 -11.69
C ALA A 118 13.14 9.41 -12.70
N MET A 119 12.68 10.58 -12.24
CA MET A 119 12.43 11.73 -13.12
C MET A 119 13.74 12.27 -13.73
N GLY A 120 14.83 12.25 -12.97
CA GLY A 120 16.17 12.62 -13.46
C GLY A 120 16.61 11.71 -14.60
N VAL A 121 16.59 10.39 -14.39
CA VAL A 121 16.97 9.41 -15.41
C VAL A 121 16.09 9.53 -16.66
N TYR A 122 14.77 9.68 -16.50
CA TYR A 122 13.87 9.86 -17.64
C TYR A 122 14.19 11.11 -18.46
N ARG A 123 14.44 12.26 -17.80
CA ARG A 123 14.79 13.51 -18.49
C ARG A 123 16.16 13.45 -19.15
N ASP A 124 17.09 12.68 -18.58
CA ASP A 124 18.42 12.49 -19.14
C ASP A 124 18.36 11.64 -20.40
N ASP A 125 17.53 10.60 -20.40
CA ASP A 125 17.25 9.78 -21.58
C ASP A 125 16.58 10.61 -22.70
N GLU A 126 15.56 11.42 -22.38
CA GLU A 126 14.93 12.33 -23.36
C GLU A 126 15.91 13.34 -23.98
N ARG A 127 16.83 13.89 -23.17
CA ARG A 127 17.89 14.78 -23.69
C ARG A 127 18.85 14.05 -24.61
N TRP A 128 19.25 12.83 -24.22
CA TRP A 128 20.14 12.01 -25.04
C TRP A 128 19.50 11.62 -26.38
N GLU A 129 18.21 11.25 -26.40
CA GLU A 129 17.48 10.94 -27.63
C GLU A 129 17.39 12.15 -28.58
N LYS A 130 17.20 13.35 -28.02
CA LYS A 130 17.16 14.59 -28.81
C LYS A 130 18.52 14.95 -29.44
N GLU A 131 19.61 14.69 -28.73
CA GLU A 131 20.98 14.96 -29.18
C GLU A 131 21.55 13.84 -30.06
N ASN A 132 21.00 12.63 -29.97
CA ASN A 132 21.37 11.48 -30.77
C ASN A 132 20.14 10.96 -31.54
N PRO A 133 19.59 11.76 -32.48
CA PRO A 133 18.47 11.32 -33.30
C PRO A 133 18.90 10.05 -34.03
N ILE A 134 18.29 8.92 -33.66
CA ILE A 134 18.71 7.59 -34.11
C ILE A 134 18.45 7.50 -35.62
N SER A 135 19.47 7.77 -36.42
CA SER A 135 19.43 7.46 -37.85
C SER A 135 19.59 5.95 -38.01
N ASN A 136 18.47 5.22 -37.98
CA ASN A 136 18.49 3.83 -38.40
C ASN A 136 17.32 3.50 -39.32
N LYS A 137 17.42 4.01 -40.55
CA LYS A 137 16.73 3.44 -41.72
C LYS A 137 17.53 2.21 -42.18
N GLY A 138 17.53 1.14 -41.39
CA GLY A 138 18.33 -0.04 -41.67
C GLY A 138 17.96 -1.23 -40.79
N LYS A 139 17.50 -2.31 -41.43
CA LYS A 139 17.08 -3.60 -40.85
C LYS A 139 17.95 -4.05 -39.66
N GLY A 140 17.31 -4.21 -38.51
CA GLY A 140 17.85 -4.91 -37.34
C GLY A 140 16.94 -4.63 -36.15
N LYS A 141 16.39 -5.68 -35.52
CA LYS A 141 15.42 -5.61 -34.40
C LYS A 141 15.67 -4.37 -33.53
N GLY A 142 14.72 -3.43 -33.58
CA GLY A 142 14.86 -2.14 -32.92
C GLY A 142 15.20 -2.34 -31.45
N LYS A 143 16.33 -1.77 -31.01
CA LYS A 143 16.61 -1.58 -29.59
C LYS A 143 15.48 -0.68 -29.08
N THR A 144 14.47 -1.31 -28.52
CA THR A 144 13.33 -0.61 -27.94
C THR A 144 13.83 0.26 -26.80
N LYS A 145 13.09 1.30 -26.41
CA LYS A 145 13.42 2.25 -25.32
C LYS A 145 13.99 1.57 -24.05
N PHE A 146 13.64 0.31 -23.84
CA PHE A 146 14.15 -0.64 -22.85
C PHE A 146 15.68 -0.91 -22.87
N ASP A 147 16.36 -0.92 -24.02
CA ASP A 147 17.76 -1.41 -24.16
C ASP A 147 18.85 -0.34 -23.95
N VAL A 148 18.47 0.93 -23.97
CA VAL A 148 19.39 2.08 -23.88
C VAL A 148 19.45 2.61 -22.44
N GLY A 149 18.30 2.78 -21.78
CA GLY A 149 18.23 3.19 -20.37
C GLY A 149 18.84 2.16 -19.41
N MET A 150 18.68 0.87 -19.70
CA MET A 150 19.19 -0.25 -18.88
C MET A 150 20.73 -0.24 -18.73
N ARG A 151 21.48 0.22 -19.75
CA ARG A 151 22.96 0.24 -19.73
C ARG A 151 23.54 1.42 -18.94
N ARG A 152 22.80 2.52 -18.81
CA ARG A 152 23.26 3.71 -18.06
C ARG A 152 22.96 3.60 -16.58
N PHE A 153 21.83 2.99 -16.21
CA PHE A 153 21.44 2.79 -14.82
C PHE A 153 22.44 1.91 -14.06
N THR A 154 22.93 0.83 -14.68
CA THR A 154 23.96 -0.05 -14.08
C THR A 154 25.36 0.57 -14.04
N GLY A 155 25.59 1.70 -14.72
CA GLY A 155 26.90 2.38 -14.76
C GLY A 155 27.12 3.39 -13.62
N TYR A 156 26.11 3.63 -12.78
CA TYR A 156 26.19 4.58 -11.65
C TYR A 156 26.51 3.90 -10.31
N VAL A 157 26.77 2.59 -10.31
CA VAL A 157 27.22 1.84 -9.13
C VAL A 157 28.73 1.58 -9.25
N SER A 158 29.52 2.53 -8.76
CA SER A 158 30.92 2.33 -8.32
C SER A 158 31.24 3.32 -7.22
#